data_AF-A0AAV8ECG6-F1
#
_entry.id   AF-A0AAV8ECG6-F1
#
_cell.length_a   1.000
_cell.length_b   1.000
_cell.length_c   1.000
_cell.angle_alpha   90.00
_cell.angle_beta   90.00
_cell.angle_gamma   90.00
#
_symmetry.space_group_name_H-M   'P 1'
#
loop_
_entity.id
_entity.type
_entity.pdbx_description
1 polymer ?
#
loop_
_entity_poly.entity_id
_entity_poly.type
_entity_poly.pdbx_seq_one_letter_code
_entity_poly.pdbx_strand_id
1 'polypeptide(L)' 'MASLLKQLPRVVRQLEHDVETVINILQPGPLGIIEHKFTAQEVKEAQSIVKKAVENWKRNENF' A
#
# COMPACT_ATOMS: atom_id res chain seq x y z
N MET A 1 -23.26 -11.08 -36.25
CA MET A 1 -22.03 -10.39 -36.68
C MET A 1 -22.15 -8.86 -36.64
N ALA A 2 -23.10 -8.22 -37.34
CA ALA A 2 -23.20 -6.75 -37.39
C ALA A 2 -23.57 -6.04 -36.05
N SER A 3 -24.28 -6.73 -35.13
CA SER A 3 -24.70 -6.18 -33.84
C SER A 3 -23.52 -5.97 -32.85
N LEU A 4 -22.54 -6.88 -32.86
CA LEU A 4 -21.34 -6.79 -32.03
C LEU A 4 -20.46 -5.59 -32.41
N LEU A 5 -20.32 -5.33 -33.72
CA LEU A 5 -19.54 -4.21 -34.24
C LEU A 5 -20.15 -2.85 -33.88
N LYS A 6 -21.49 -2.76 -33.77
CA LYS A 6 -22.19 -1.54 -33.34
C LYS A 6 -21.97 -1.20 -31.87
N GLN A 7 -21.60 -2.18 -31.05
CA GLN A 7 -21.37 -1.99 -29.61
C GLN A 7 -19.91 -1.66 -29.27
N LEU A 8 -18.96 -1.95 -30.17
CA LEU A 8 -17.53 -1.66 -29.98
C LEU A 8 -17.24 -0.21 -29.54
N PRO A 9 -17.85 0.85 -30.14
CA PRO A 9 -17.57 2.22 -29.71
C PRO A 9 -17.98 2.49 -28.26
N ARG A 10 -19.05 1.83 -27.78
CA ARG A 10 -19.51 1.95 -26.41
C ARG A 10 -18.59 1.23 -25.43
N VAL A 11 -18.12 0.04 -25.82
CA VAL A 11 -17.16 -0.76 -25.03
C VAL A 11 -15.83 -0.02 -24.91
N VAL A 12 -15.32 0.55 -26.00
CA VAL A 12 -14.07 1.33 -25.99
C VAL A 12 -14.20 2.55 -25.07
N ARG A 13 -15.29 3.32 -25.17
CA ARG A 13 -15.53 4.45 -24.27
C ARG A 13 -15.62 4.05 -22.79
N GLN A 14 -16.23 2.90 -22.51
CA GLN A 14 -16.29 2.40 -21.14
C GLN A 14 -14.88 2.08 -20.61
N LEU A 15 -14.06 1.41 -21.42
CA LEU A 15 -12.67 1.11 -21.07
C LEU A 15 -11.83 2.37 -20.86
N GLU A 16 -12.01 3.39 -21.71
CA GLU A 16 -11.34 4.69 -21.56
C GLU A 16 -11.66 5.34 -20.21
N HIS A 17 -12.94 5.39 -19.83
CA HIS A 17 -13.37 5.94 -18.54
C HIS A 17 -12.89 5.11 -17.34
N ASP A 18 -12.91 3.79 -17.46
CA ASP A 18 -12.45 2.91 -16.39
C ASP A 18 -10.94 3.08 -16.15
N VAL A 19 -10.14 3.22 -17.22
CA VAL A 19 -8.69 3.50 -17.13
C VAL A 19 -8.43 4.89 -16.57
N GLU A 20 -9.15 5.91 -17.01
CA GLU A 20 -9.03 7.28 -16.49
C GLU A 20 -9.35 7.34 -15.00
N THR A 21 -10.37 6.59 -14.55
CA THR A 21 -10.73 6.47 -13.14
C THR A 21 -9.62 5.82 -12.32
N VAL A 22 -9.04 4.73 -12.81
CA VAL A 22 -7.89 4.06 -12.16
C VAL A 22 -6.70 5.01 -12.08
N ILE A 23 -6.39 5.75 -13.15
CA ILE A 23 -5.31 6.74 -13.14
C ILE A 23 -5.57 7.78 -12.05
N ASN A 24 -6.77 8.38 -12.02
CA ASN A 24 -7.13 9.41 -11.04
C ASN A 24 -7.06 8.90 -9.59
N ILE A 25 -7.41 7.63 -9.35
CA ILE A 25 -7.30 7.00 -8.02
C ILE A 25 -5.85 6.73 -7.65
N LEU A 26 -5.04 6.27 -8.61
CA LEU A 26 -3.64 5.93 -8.39
C LEU A 26 -2.71 7.14 -8.43
N GLN A 27 -3.19 8.32 -8.80
CA GLN A 27 -2.40 9.54 -8.72
C GLN A 27 -1.97 9.72 -7.26
N PRO A 28 -0.65 9.78 -6.99
CA PRO A 28 -0.18 10.06 -5.65
C PRO A 28 -0.76 11.42 -5.22
N GLY A 29 -1.21 11.51 -3.96
CA GLY A 29 -1.73 12.76 -3.40
C GLY A 29 -0.70 13.91 -3.49
N PRO A 30 -1.08 15.14 -3.13
CA PRO A 30 -0.24 16.35 -3.32
C PRO A 30 1.12 16.31 -2.60
N LEU A 31 1.32 15.34 -1.72
CA LEU A 31 2.56 15.11 -0.98
C LEU A 31 3.48 14.05 -1.64
N GLY A 32 3.05 13.39 -2.72
CA GLY A 32 3.78 12.27 -3.33
C GLY A 32 3.74 10.99 -2.48
N ILE A 33 4.54 10.00 -2.87
CA ILE A 33 4.88 8.86 -2.00
C ILE A 33 5.92 9.37 -1.00
N ILE A 34 5.51 9.64 0.23
CA ILE A 34 6.46 9.96 1.30
C ILE A 34 7.04 8.64 1.81
N GLU A 35 8.25 8.31 1.36
CA GLU A 35 8.98 7.16 1.87
C GLU A 35 9.52 7.48 3.27
N HIS A 36 8.72 7.18 4.30
CA HIS A 36 9.17 7.26 5.69
C HIS A 36 10.14 6.11 5.99
N LYS A 37 11.43 6.32 5.70
CA LYS A 37 12.48 5.39 6.13
C LYS A 37 12.80 5.63 7.59
N PHE A 38 12.75 4.56 8.37
CA PHE A 38 13.34 4.58 9.70
C PHE A 38 14.85 4.79 9.57
N THR A 39 15.37 5.71 10.38
CA THR A 39 16.79 5.88 10.58
C THR A 39 17.37 4.63 11.25
N ALA A 40 18.67 4.39 11.07
CA ALA A 40 19.36 3.30 11.76
C ALA A 40 19.22 3.39 13.29
N GLN A 41 19.10 4.60 13.84
CA GLN A 41 18.91 4.84 15.26
C GLN A 41 17.52 4.38 15.74
N GLU A 42 16.45 4.75 15.01
CA GLU A 42 15.09 4.31 15.32
C GLU A 42 14.96 2.78 15.28
N VAL A 43 15.58 2.15 14.27
CA VAL A 43 15.60 0.67 14.17
C VAL A 43 16.33 0.07 15.37
N LYS A 44 17.48 0.62 15.76
CA LYS A 44 18.27 0.14 16.90
C LYS A 44 17.52 0.29 18.23
N GLU A 45 16.82 1.41 18.43
CA GLU A 45 15.98 1.64 19.61
C GLU A 45 14.82 0.66 19.68
N ALA A 46 14.11 0.45 18.56
CA ALA A 46 13.03 -0.53 18.47
C ALA A 46 13.53 -1.95 18.82
N GLN A 47 14.69 -2.35 18.29
CA GLN A 47 15.30 -3.64 18.62
C GLN A 47 15.62 -3.78 20.12
N SER A 48 16.13 -2.73 20.75
CA SER A 48 16.43 -2.71 22.19
C SER A 48 15.17 -2.88 23.04
N ILE A 49 14.09 -2.17 22.68
CA ILE A 49 12.78 -2.27 23.35
C ILE A 49 12.23 -3.68 23.24
N VAL A 50 12.22 -4.26 22.03
CA VAL A 50 11.72 -5.62 21.79
C VAL A 50 12.54 -6.64 22.58
N LYS A 51 13.87 -6.54 22.57
CA LYS A 51 14.75 -7.43 23.33
C LYS A 51 14.41 -7.39 24.81
N LYS A 52 14.27 -6.19 25.40
CA LYS A 52 13.91 -6.02 26.81
C LYS A 52 12.54 -6.62 27.12
N ALA A 53 11.55 -6.42 26.24
CA ALA A 53 10.22 -6.99 26.42
C ALA A 53 10.24 -8.52 26.42
N VAL A 54 10.97 -9.13 25.48
CA VAL A 54 11.14 -10.59 25.40
C VAL A 54 11.87 -11.14 26.63
N GLU A 55 12.93 -10.48 27.08
CA GLU A 55 13.64 -10.88 28.30
C GLU A 55 12.74 -10.79 29.54
N ASN A 56 11.95 -9.72 29.66
CA ASN A 56 10.97 -9.56 30.74
C ASN A 56 9.92 -10.68 30.71
N TRP A 57 9.37 -10.97 29.54
CA TRP A 57 8.40 -12.04 29.35
C TRP A 57 8.98 -13.40 29.76
N LYS A 58 10.15 -13.77 29.25
CA LYS A 58 10.83 -15.03 29.62
C LYS A 58 11.09 -15.17 31.11
N ARG A 59 11.44 -14.07 31.81
CA ARG A 59 11.61 -14.09 33.27
C ARG A 59 10.28 -14.32 34.00
N ASN A 60 9.19 -13.80 33.44
CA ASN A 60 7.85 -13.94 33.99
C ASN A 60 7.12 -15.21 33.53
N GLU A 61 7.64 -15.98 32.57
CA GLU A 61 7.07 -17.27 32.15
C GLU A 61 7.53 -18.45 33.01
N ASN A 62 8.51 -18.26 33.90
CA ASN A 62 8.98 -19.29 34.84
C ASN A 62 8.12 -19.37 36.13
N PHE A 63 6.81 -19.10 36.05
CA PHE A 63 5.84 -19.30 37.15
C PHE A 63 5.03 -20.58 36.97
#